data_AF-A0A7Y1VC53-F1
#
_entry.id   AF-A0A7Y1VC53-F1
#
_cell.length_a   1.000
_cell.length_b   1.000
_cell.length_c   1.000
_cell.angle_alpha   90.00
_cell.angle_beta   90.00
_cell.angle_gamma   90.00
#
_symmetry.space_group_name_H-M   'P 1'
#
loop_
_entity.id
_entity.type
_entity.pdbx_description
1 polymer ?
#
loop_
_entity_poly.entity_id
_entity_poly.type
_entity_poly.pdbx_seq_one_letter_code
_entity_poly.pdbx_strand_id
1 'polypeptide(L)'
;MDYYSIATILIVLSAVFGYINVRFLKMPITIGLMIITILFTLVILALSYFDDTLLLRERELISQIDFRTVLLDIMLSFLLFAGALHTNFEQLKIQRGPVLVFATLGVLVSTFLVGIIMYYVIQLVGLNVDFIYCLLFGALISPTDPIAVLGILKQAGAPKKLETKIVG
;
A
#
# COMPACT_ATOMS: atom_id res chain seq x y z
N MET A 1 -18.72 13.57 -13.56
CA MET A 1 -18.25 12.70 -14.67
C MET A 1 -18.96 11.36 -14.57
N ASP A 2 -19.22 10.67 -15.67
CA ASP A 2 -19.70 9.28 -15.60
C ASP A 2 -18.63 8.40 -14.94
N TYR A 3 -19.03 7.45 -14.08
CA TYR A 3 -18.12 6.53 -13.39
C TYR A 3 -17.18 5.79 -14.37
N TYR A 4 -17.64 5.52 -15.59
CA TYR A 4 -16.84 4.94 -16.66
C TYR A 4 -15.67 5.82 -17.09
N SER A 5 -15.86 7.14 -17.15
CA SER A 5 -14.80 8.09 -17.51
C SER A 5 -13.72 8.15 -16.43
N ILE A 6 -14.11 8.12 -15.16
CA ILE A 6 -13.17 8.08 -14.03
C ILE A 6 -12.34 6.78 -14.06
N ALA A 7 -13.00 5.63 -14.24
CA ALA A 7 -12.31 4.34 -14.34
C ALA A 7 -11.36 4.30 -15.55
N THR A 8 -11.78 4.85 -16.69
CA THR A 8 -10.95 4.92 -17.90
C THR A 8 -9.70 5.77 -17.66
N ILE A 9 -9.84 6.96 -17.06
CA ILE A 9 -8.71 7.83 -16.73
C ILE A 9 -7.73 7.12 -15.79
N LEU A 10 -8.23 6.47 -14.73
CA LEU A 10 -7.40 5.74 -13.77
C LEU A 10 -6.64 4.58 -14.43
N ILE A 11 -7.28 3.79 -15.30
CA ILE A 11 -6.65 2.67 -16.00
C ILE A 11 -5.59 3.17 -16.97
N VAL A 12 -5.89 4.20 -17.77
CA VAL A 12 -4.94 4.77 -18.74
C VAL A 12 -3.73 5.35 -18.02
N LEU A 13 -3.94 6.12 -16.96
CA LEU A 13 -2.86 6.73 -16.18
C LEU A 13 -1.98 5.66 -15.51
N SER A 14 -2.59 4.62 -14.93
CA SER A 14 -1.88 3.47 -14.38
C SER A 14 -1.05 2.73 -15.44
N ALA A 15 -1.60 2.53 -16.64
CA ALA A 15 -0.90 1.88 -17.74
C ALA A 15 0.29 2.72 -18.24
N VAL A 16 0.14 4.05 -18.34
CA VAL A 16 1.22 4.96 -18.71
C VAL A 16 2.34 4.92 -17.68
N PHE A 17 2.03 5.00 -16.39
CA PHE A 17 3.04 4.91 -15.32
C PHE A 17 3.72 3.55 -15.29
N GLY A 18 2.98 2.46 -15.50
CA GLY A 18 3.52 1.12 -15.65
C GLY A 18 4.48 1.01 -16.84
N TYR A 19 4.12 1.57 -17.99
CA TYR A 19 4.99 1.60 -19.18
C TYR A 19 6.28 2.38 -18.93
N ILE A 20 6.18 3.57 -18.30
CA ILE A 20 7.35 4.37 -17.93
C ILE A 20 8.26 3.58 -16.97
N ASN A 21 7.68 2.89 -15.98
CA ASN A 21 8.46 2.06 -15.07
C ASN A 21 9.23 0.96 -15.82
N VAL A 22 8.54 0.19 -16.67
CA VAL A 22 9.17 -0.92 -17.41
C VAL A 22 10.24 -0.41 -18.39
N ARG A 23 10.01 0.74 -19.02
CA ARG A 23 10.93 1.29 -20.02
C ARG A 23 12.19 1.92 -19.41
N PHE A 24 12.05 2.68 -18.33
CA PHE A 24 13.12 3.52 -17.78
C PHE A 24 13.67 3.04 -16.44
N LEU A 25 12.82 2.74 -15.46
CA LEU A 25 13.24 2.42 -14.08
C LEU A 25 13.59 0.93 -13.90
N LYS A 26 12.90 0.03 -14.61
CA LYS A 26 13.05 -1.44 -14.53
C LYS A 26 12.96 -2.00 -13.09
N MET A 27 12.20 -1.34 -12.23
CA MET A 27 11.98 -1.75 -10.85
C MET A 27 10.76 -2.68 -10.72
N PRO A 28 10.62 -3.44 -9.62
CA PRO A 28 9.37 -4.14 -9.30
C PRO A 28 8.18 -3.20 -9.45
N ILE A 29 7.11 -3.69 -10.09
CA ILE A 29 5.98 -2.88 -10.56
C ILE A 29 5.42 -1.97 -9.46
N THR A 30 5.21 -2.51 -8.25
CA THR A 30 4.66 -1.76 -7.11
C THR A 30 5.54 -0.58 -6.68
N ILE A 31 6.86 -0.80 -6.58
CA ILE A 31 7.84 0.23 -6.19
C ILE A 31 7.95 1.30 -7.28
N GLY A 32 8.05 0.87 -8.54
CA GLY A 32 8.18 1.78 -9.67
C GLY A 32 6.97 2.68 -9.86
N LEU A 33 5.76 2.12 -9.77
CA LEU A 33 4.51 2.90 -9.82
C LEU A 33 4.44 3.90 -8.66
N MET A 34 4.80 3.50 -7.44
CA MET A 34 4.81 4.41 -6.29
C MET A 34 5.72 5.61 -6.53
N ILE A 35 6.97 5.38 -6.96
CA ILE A 35 7.95 6.45 -7.19
C ILE A 35 7.47 7.40 -8.29
N ILE A 36 6.99 6.86 -9.42
CA ILE A 36 6.51 7.67 -10.54
C ILE A 36 5.30 8.51 -10.12
N THR A 37 4.38 7.93 -9.34
CA THR A 37 3.19 8.65 -8.85
C THR A 37 3.59 9.78 -7.90
N ILE A 38 4.52 9.53 -6.96
CA ILE A 38 5.02 10.58 -6.06
C ILE A 38 5.70 11.71 -6.85
N LEU A 39 6.56 11.37 -7.82
CA LEU A 39 7.21 12.37 -8.67
C LEU A 39 6.19 13.17 -9.48
N PHE A 40 5.18 12.51 -10.04
CA PHE A 40 4.10 13.16 -10.77
C PHE A 40 3.33 14.15 -9.89
N THR A 41 2.96 13.75 -8.67
CA THR A 41 2.31 14.64 -7.69
C THR A 41 3.22 15.83 -7.33
N LEU A 42 4.52 15.61 -7.13
CA LEU A 42 5.47 16.70 -6.84
C LEU A 42 5.61 17.68 -8.01
N VAL A 43 5.63 17.18 -9.26
CA VAL A 43 5.68 18.03 -10.45
C VAL A 43 4.41 18.87 -10.57
N ILE A 44 3.24 18.27 -10.33
CA ILE A 44 1.98 19.01 -10.34
C ILE A 44 1.96 20.10 -9.25
N LEU A 45 2.40 19.78 -8.02
CA LEU A 45 2.51 20.77 -6.95
C LEU A 45 3.45 21.93 -7.31
N ALA A 46 4.57 21.65 -7.99
CA ALA A 46 5.49 22.68 -8.46
C ALA A 46 4.87 23.55 -9.58
N LEU A 47 4.14 22.94 -10.51
CA LEU A 47 3.44 23.66 -11.59
C LEU A 47 2.30 24.53 -11.07
N SER A 48 1.65 24.14 -9.97
CA SER A 48 0.61 24.93 -9.33
C SER A 48 1.08 26.32 -8.92
N TYR A 49 2.36 26.50 -8.62
CA TYR A 49 2.89 27.82 -8.27
C TYR A 49 2.73 28.84 -9.41
N PHE A 50 2.59 28.36 -10.66
CA PHE A 50 2.37 29.20 -11.85
C PHE A 50 0.92 29.17 -12.32
N ASP A 51 0.26 28.02 -12.29
CA ASP A 51 -1.13 27.84 -12.74
C ASP A 51 -1.87 26.79 -11.90
N ASP A 52 -2.84 27.25 -11.10
CA ASP A 52 -3.64 26.41 -10.20
C ASP A 52 -4.75 25.61 -10.92
N THR A 53 -5.00 25.86 -12.21
CA THR A 53 -6.10 25.22 -12.95
C THR A 53 -5.99 23.69 -12.98
N LEU A 54 -4.75 23.17 -13.09
CA LEU A 54 -4.49 21.73 -13.09
C LEU A 54 -4.74 21.09 -11.72
N LEU A 55 -4.35 21.75 -10.61
CA LEU A 55 -4.61 21.26 -9.26
C LEU A 55 -6.11 21.24 -8.93
N LEU A 56 -6.84 22.27 -9.34
CA LEU A 56 -8.29 22.34 -9.11
C LEU A 56 -9.02 21.19 -9.83
N ARG A 57 -8.62 20.90 -11.07
CA ARG A 57 -9.17 19.77 -11.85
C ARG A 57 -8.88 18.43 -11.20
N GLU A 58 -7.67 18.23 -10.70
CA GLU A 58 -7.27 17.00 -9.99
C GLU A 58 -8.06 16.82 -8.69
N ARG A 59 -8.18 17.88 -7.87
CA ARG A 59 -8.97 17.84 -6.63
C ARG A 59 -10.45 17.53 -6.89
N GLU A 60 -11.03 18.09 -7.95
CA GLU A 60 -12.42 17.84 -8.33
C GLU A 60 -12.64 16.39 -8.81
N LEU A 61 -11.64 15.78 -9.46
CA LEU A 61 -11.68 14.37 -9.83
C LEU A 61 -11.54 13.45 -8.60
N ILE A 62 -10.63 13.77 -7.68
CA ILE A 62 -10.40 12.99 -6.46
C ILE A 62 -11.62 13.07 -5.53
N SER A 63 -12.26 14.24 -5.40
CA SER A 63 -13.44 14.42 -4.53
C SER A 63 -14.69 13.67 -5.03
N GLN A 64 -14.73 13.30 -6.31
CA GLN A 64 -15.79 12.46 -6.90
C GLN A 64 -15.62 10.97 -6.57
N ILE A 65 -14.47 10.55 -6.04
CA ILE A 65 -14.18 9.16 -5.71
C ILE A 65 -14.31 8.96 -4.20
N ASP A 66 -15.26 8.12 -3.78
CA ASP A 66 -15.28 7.63 -2.39
C ASP A 66 -14.18 6.56 -2.22
N PHE A 67 -12.98 7.02 -1.86
CA PHE A 67 -11.83 6.14 -1.64
C PHE A 67 -12.10 5.07 -0.59
N ARG A 68 -12.90 5.39 0.44
CA ARG A 68 -13.19 4.44 1.51
C ARG A 68 -13.99 3.28 0.95
N THR A 69 -15.08 3.55 0.23
CA THR A 69 -15.91 2.49 -0.34
C THR A 69 -15.20 1.72 -1.45
N VAL A 70 -14.48 2.42 -2.33
CA VAL A 70 -13.76 1.74 -3.42
C VAL A 70 -12.63 0.85 -2.88
N LEU A 71 -11.80 1.35 -1.95
CA LEU A 71 -10.67 0.58 -1.44
C LEU A 71 -11.06 -0.46 -0.38
N LEU A 72 -11.79 -0.05 0.66
CA LEU A 72 -12.07 -0.92 1.80
C LEU A 72 -13.24 -1.88 1.54
N ASP A 73 -14.34 -1.39 0.97
CA ASP A 73 -15.54 -2.23 0.82
C ASP A 73 -15.43 -3.13 -0.43
N ILE A 74 -14.89 -2.60 -1.53
CA ILE A 74 -14.82 -3.30 -2.82
C ILE A 74 -13.47 -3.99 -3.02
N MET A 75 -12.38 -3.24 -3.20
CA MET A 75 -11.08 -3.81 -3.63
C MET A 75 -10.50 -4.79 -2.61
N LEU A 76 -10.47 -4.43 -1.32
CA LEU A 76 -9.94 -5.27 -0.26
C LEU A 76 -10.68 -6.62 -0.19
N SER A 77 -12.01 -6.61 -0.28
CA SER A 77 -12.83 -7.83 -0.29
C SER A 77 -12.43 -8.78 -1.43
N PHE A 78 -12.26 -8.25 -2.65
CA PHE A 78 -11.81 -9.06 -3.80
C PHE A 78 -10.37 -9.55 -3.65
N LEU A 79 -9.47 -8.71 -3.14
CA LEU A 79 -8.06 -9.08 -2.92
C LEU A 79 -7.92 -10.18 -1.86
N LEU A 80 -8.64 -10.09 -0.74
CA LEU A 80 -8.65 -11.12 0.29
C LEU A 80 -9.25 -12.43 -0.21
N PHE A 81 -10.33 -12.36 -1.01
CA PHE A 81 -10.91 -13.54 -1.64
C PHE A 81 -9.94 -14.21 -2.63
N ALA A 82 -9.31 -13.43 -3.51
CA ALA A 82 -8.31 -13.92 -4.44
C ALA A 82 -7.09 -14.51 -3.70
N GLY A 83 -6.63 -13.86 -2.63
CA GLY A 83 -5.56 -14.35 -1.77
C GLY A 83 -5.93 -15.71 -1.17
N ALA A 84 -7.12 -15.85 -0.59
CA ALA A 84 -7.60 -17.10 -0.02
C ALA A 84 -7.67 -18.25 -1.05
N LEU A 85 -8.09 -17.96 -2.28
CA LEU A 85 -8.14 -18.96 -3.36
C LEU A 85 -6.75 -19.47 -3.80
N HIS A 86 -5.72 -18.63 -3.71
CA HIS A 86 -4.36 -19.01 -4.09
C HIS A 86 -3.56 -19.64 -2.93
N THR A 87 -4.11 -19.65 -1.72
CA THR A 87 -3.45 -20.22 -0.54
C THR A 87 -3.68 -21.73 -0.44
N ASN A 88 -2.59 -22.49 -0.30
CA ASN A 88 -2.68 -23.94 -0.08
C ASN A 88 -3.04 -24.24 1.38
N PHE A 89 -4.29 -24.66 1.60
CA PHE A 89 -4.80 -25.01 2.93
C PHE A 89 -4.01 -26.12 3.65
N GLU A 90 -3.48 -27.11 2.93
CA GLU A 90 -2.70 -28.19 3.55
C GLU A 90 -1.38 -27.65 4.10
N GLN A 91 -0.71 -26.78 3.35
CA GLN A 91 0.54 -26.14 3.80
C GLN A 91 0.29 -25.14 4.94
N LEU A 92 -0.80 -24.37 4.88
CA LEU A 92 -1.22 -23.46 5.94
C LEU A 92 -1.46 -24.21 7.25
N LYS A 93 -2.12 -25.38 7.18
CA LYS A 93 -2.36 -26.23 8.36
C LYS A 93 -1.06 -26.71 9.02
N ILE A 94 -0.04 -27.01 8.22
CA ILE A 94 1.28 -27.41 8.72
C ILE A 94 1.99 -26.23 9.41
N GLN A 95 1.88 -25.01 8.86
CA GLN A 95 2.54 -23.81 9.38
C GLN A 95 1.70 -22.98 10.37
N ARG A 96 0.48 -23.42 10.72
CA ARG A 96 -0.48 -22.68 11.57
C ARG A 96 0.08 -22.00 12.83
N GLY A 97 1.06 -22.62 13.49
CA GLY A 97 1.67 -22.08 14.71
C GLY A 97 2.42 -20.77 14.44
N PRO A 98 3.50 -20.80 13.64
CA PRO A 98 4.22 -19.61 13.18
C PRO A 98 3.30 -18.50 12.63
N VAL A 99 2.32 -18.89 11.83
CA VAL A 99 1.37 -17.97 11.19
C VAL A 99 0.54 -17.21 12.22
N LEU A 100 -0.05 -17.92 13.18
CA LEU A 100 -0.82 -17.30 14.26
C LEU A 100 0.05 -16.36 15.10
N VAL A 101 1.29 -16.75 15.40
CA VAL A 101 2.22 -15.91 16.16
C VAL A 101 2.56 -14.63 15.40
N PHE A 102 2.87 -14.70 14.10
CA PHE A 102 3.17 -13.52 13.29
C PHE A 102 1.95 -12.62 13.12
N ALA A 103 0.77 -13.18 12.84
CA ALA A 103 -0.45 -12.43 12.61
C ALA A 103 -1.02 -11.76 13.88
N THR A 104 -0.74 -12.29 15.07
CA THR A 104 -1.24 -11.74 16.35
C THR A 104 -0.16 -11.04 17.14
N LEU A 105 0.73 -11.80 17.78
CA LEU A 105 1.79 -11.27 18.64
C LEU A 105 2.79 -10.43 17.84
N GLY A 106 3.14 -10.84 16.63
CA GLY A 106 4.05 -10.09 15.75
C GLY A 106 3.50 -8.70 15.41
N VAL A 107 2.23 -8.64 14.99
CA VAL A 107 1.55 -7.37 14.67
C VAL A 107 1.41 -6.49 15.91
N LEU A 108 1.01 -7.05 17.06
CA LEU A 108 0.91 -6.29 18.31
C LEU A 108 2.25 -5.71 18.73
N VAL A 109 3.30 -6.53 18.77
CA VAL A 109 4.65 -6.08 19.14
C VAL A 109 5.17 -5.02 18.16
N SER A 110 4.96 -5.21 16.86
CA SER A 110 5.30 -4.21 15.83
C SER A 110 4.55 -2.90 16.06
N THR A 111 3.24 -2.96 16.36
CA THR A 111 2.39 -1.78 16.58
C THR A 111 2.92 -0.93 17.72
N PHE A 112 3.23 -1.57 18.86
CA PHE A 112 3.80 -0.86 20.01
C PHE A 112 5.21 -0.35 19.73
N LEU A 113 6.09 -1.15 19.12
CA LEU A 113 7.45 -0.71 18.79
C LEU A 113 7.45 0.51 17.88
N VAL A 114 6.72 0.44 16.77
CA VAL A 114 6.62 1.51 15.79
C VAL A 114 5.95 2.74 16.42
N GLY A 115 4.86 2.56 17.15
CA GLY A 115 4.16 3.67 17.80
C GLY A 115 5.00 4.39 18.86
N ILE A 116 5.76 3.65 19.69
CA ILE A 116 6.66 4.22 20.70
C ILE A 116 7.82 4.95 20.03
N ILE A 117 8.47 4.34 19.04
CA ILE A 117 9.58 4.97 18.30
C ILE A 117 9.08 6.26 17.65
N MET A 118 7.92 6.20 16.97
CA MET A 118 7.33 7.36 16.31
C MET A 118 7.03 8.50 17.30
N TYR A 119 6.47 8.18 18.47
CA TYR A 119 6.20 9.18 19.51
C TYR A 119 7.46 9.94 19.93
N TYR A 120 8.55 9.23 20.22
CA TYR A 120 9.81 9.88 20.59
C TYR A 120 10.44 10.68 19.45
N VAL A 121 10.37 10.17 18.21
CA VAL A 121 10.88 10.89 17.03
C VAL A 121 10.10 12.19 16.79
N ILE A 122 8.78 12.16 16.89
CA ILE A 122 7.93 13.34 16.70
C ILE A 122 8.19 14.37 17.80
N GLN A 123 8.35 13.93 19.05
CA GLN A 123 8.73 14.82 20.15
C GLN A 123 10.10 15.46 19.95
N LEU A 124 11.09 14.71 19.43
CA LEU A 124 12.42 15.25 19.08
C LEU A 124 12.36 16.32 17.99
N VAL A 125 11.41 16.21 17.06
CA VAL A 125 11.15 17.22 16.01
C VAL A 125 10.39 18.44 16.55
N GLY A 126 9.94 18.42 17.81
CA GLY A 126 9.22 19.53 18.45
C GLY A 126 7.72 19.56 18.14
N LEU A 127 7.17 18.47 17.61
CA LEU A 127 5.74 18.33 17.33
C LEU A 127 5.03 17.67 18.52
N ASN A 128 3.91 18.25 18.95
CA ASN A 128 3.08 17.70 20.03
C ASN A 128 1.96 16.87 19.41
N VAL A 129 2.20 15.56 19.28
CA VAL A 129 1.20 14.59 18.83
C VAL A 129 0.92 13.62 19.96
N ASP A 130 -0.36 13.41 20.27
CA ASP A 130 -0.75 12.47 21.33
C ASP A 130 -0.29 11.05 21.00
N PHE A 131 0.11 10.31 22.03
CA PHE A 131 0.60 8.94 21.91
C PHE A 131 -0.40 8.02 21.18
N ILE A 132 -1.71 8.26 21.35
CA ILE A 132 -2.76 7.48 20.69
C ILE A 132 -2.68 7.55 19.16
N TYR A 133 -2.32 8.70 18.59
CA TYR A 133 -2.17 8.84 17.14
C TYR A 133 -0.91 8.15 16.62
N CYS A 134 0.17 8.15 17.42
CA CYS A 134 1.38 7.41 17.10
C CYS A 134 1.13 5.90 17.12
N LEU A 135 0.35 5.42 18.10
CA LEU A 135 -0.06 4.03 18.18
C LEU A 135 -0.99 3.64 17.03
N LEU A 136 -1.93 4.52 16.65
CA LEU A 136 -2.81 4.32 15.50
C LEU A 136 -2.01 4.23 14.19
N PHE A 137 -0.99 5.07 14.02
CA PHE A 137 -0.06 4.97 12.89
C PHE A 137 0.67 3.61 12.89
N GLY A 138 1.19 3.19 14.04
CA GLY A 138 1.80 1.86 14.19
C GLY A 138 0.85 0.74 13.77
N ALA A 139 -0.40 0.76 14.26
CA ALA A 139 -1.41 -0.25 13.93
C ALA A 139 -1.77 -0.27 12.44
N LEU A 140 -1.70 0.88 11.77
CA LEU A 140 -1.98 1.01 10.35
C LEU A 140 -0.89 0.38 9.48
N ILE A 141 0.39 0.51 9.87
CA ILE A 141 1.53 0.05 9.06
C ILE A 141 2.13 -1.31 9.49
N SER A 142 1.76 -1.82 10.67
CA SER A 142 2.26 -3.09 11.19
C SER A 142 1.77 -4.35 10.45
N PRO A 143 0.49 -4.44 10.00
CA PRO A 143 0.05 -5.55 9.16
C PRO A 143 0.83 -5.57 7.83
N THR A 144 1.33 -6.74 7.44
CA THR A 144 2.07 -6.89 6.18
C THR A 144 1.09 -7.23 5.04
N ASP A 145 1.32 -6.70 3.84
CA ASP A 145 0.56 -7.07 2.64
C ASP A 145 1.19 -8.31 1.97
N PRO A 146 0.60 -9.50 2.11
CA PRO A 146 1.15 -10.73 1.54
C PRO A 146 1.20 -10.69 0.01
N ILE A 147 0.30 -9.96 -0.64
CA ILE A 147 0.15 -9.95 -2.10
C ILE A 147 1.31 -9.17 -2.73
N ALA A 148 1.62 -7.99 -2.19
CA ALA A 148 2.73 -7.17 -2.64
C ALA A 148 4.09 -7.84 -2.41
N VAL A 149 4.29 -8.47 -1.25
CA VAL A 149 5.57 -9.11 -0.90
C VAL A 149 5.79 -10.40 -1.70
N LEU A 150 4.75 -11.20 -1.95
CA LEU A 150 4.87 -12.44 -2.73
C LEU A 150 5.30 -12.18 -4.18
N GLY A 151 4.78 -11.11 -4.80
CA GLY A 151 5.18 -10.69 -6.14
C GLY A 151 6.67 -10.37 -6.23
N ILE A 152 7.21 -9.68 -5.21
CA ILE A 152 8.63 -9.34 -5.11
C ILE A 152 9.49 -10.58 -4.82
N LEU A 153 9.06 -11.44 -3.90
CA LEU A 153 9.81 -12.64 -3.50
C LEU A 153 9.93 -13.67 -4.63
N LYS A 154 8.88 -13.84 -5.44
CA LYS A 154 8.93 -14.66 -6.66
C LYS A 154 9.92 -14.10 -7.68
N GLN A 155 9.94 -12.78 -7.84
CA GLN A 155 10.87 -12.12 -8.77
C GLN A 155 12.32 -12.18 -8.27
N ALA A 156 12.53 -12.23 -6.96
CA ALA A 156 13.84 -12.37 -6.31
C ALA A 156 14.32 -13.82 -6.14
N GLY A 157 13.53 -14.83 -6.51
CA GLY A 157 13.91 -16.25 -6.44
C GLY A 157 13.92 -16.84 -5.02
N ALA A 158 13.07 -16.35 -4.12
CA ALA A 158 13.05 -16.80 -2.73
C ALA A 158 12.59 -18.27 -2.58
N PRO A 159 13.09 -19.03 -1.57
CA PRO A 159 12.66 -20.40 -1.32
C PRO A 159 11.16 -20.48 -0.99
N LYS A 160 10.45 -21.46 -1.55
CA LYS A 160 9.00 -21.68 -1.33
C LYS A 160 8.57 -21.72 0.14
N LYS A 161 9.46 -22.11 1.07
CA LYS A 161 9.19 -22.10 2.52
C LYS A 161 9.03 -20.70 3.11
N LEU A 162 9.68 -19.67 2.55
CA LEU A 162 9.48 -18.27 2.96
C LEU A 162 8.19 -17.70 2.37
N GLU A 163 7.86 -18.06 1.13
CA GLU A 163 6.61 -17.65 0.49
C GLU A 163 5.38 -18.08 1.29
N THR A 164 5.32 -19.34 1.73
CA THR A 164 4.18 -19.85 2.52
C THR A 164 4.02 -19.10 3.84
N LYS A 165 5.11 -18.77 4.56
CA LYS A 165 5.03 -18.09 5.87
C LYS A 165 4.55 -16.63 5.80
N ILE A 166 4.65 -16.01 4.62
CA ILE A 166 4.28 -14.60 4.42
C ILE A 166 2.85 -14.49 3.87
N VAL A 167 2.41 -15.44 3.04
CA VAL A 167 1.07 -15.45 2.43
C VAL A 167 -0.03 -15.85 3.41
N GLY A 168 0.31 -16.76 4.30
CA GLY A 168 -0.60 -17.43 5.22
C GLY A 168 0.24 -18.17 6.20
#